data_AF-A0A195AZK8-F1
#
_entry.id   AF-A0A195AZK8-F1
#
_cell.length_a   1.000
_cell.length_b   1.000
_cell.length_c   1.000
_cell.angle_alpha   90.00
_cell.angle_beta   90.00
_cell.angle_gamma   90.00
#
_symmetry.space_group_name_H-M   'P 1'
#
loop_
_entity.id
_entity.type
_entity.pdbx_description
1 polymer ?
#
loop_
_entity_poly.entity_id
_entity_poly.type
_entity_poly.pdbx_seq_one_letter_code
_entity_poly.pdbx_strand_id
1 'polypeptide(L)'
;MITVKMVAFLKELAIELYDIQAVKFGEFKTKVGLTTPVYFDLRVVISHPKLMLKLAKALWTLVDNPAKVSRICGVPYTALPLATLISVEEKIPMLMKRKEAKSYGTKKLIEGIFLPGENCVIIEDVITSGSSILETVDVLKKENLSVTEAYVLIDREQGGKKNLENHEIKVKSLFVITQLMKYLLEAGKITPEIVKDVDNYLIANRAPSISVQGIYKTFYYNFVILMLLGVPDDRLKLSYSKRAKLTTNPLASKLLELMESKQTNLCLAADLTKMDAILELANIAGPHIAVLKTHVDIIEDFNENFIFRLKELARQHRFLLMEDRKFGDIGNTVSLQYRHGFYKIAEWADLITVHPISGASVVDALKKSLDNITEPRGIFLVAEMSCKGTLTTGDYLKNAVLMAEEASDLVVGFVCQSNLSAQPGLLQLTPGVKLVKSVDGLGQQYNDPQSIINAGADLAVVGRGITDTGNGYLKATLEYKKELWNAYEERINTSNT
;
A
#
# COMPACT_ATOMS: atom_id res chain seq x y z
N MET A 1 8.39 -33.33 -20.84
CA MET A 1 9.77 -33.86 -20.71
C MET A 1 10.68 -32.99 -21.56
N ILE A 2 11.66 -32.31 -20.95
CA ILE A 2 12.68 -31.55 -21.67
C ILE A 2 13.61 -32.57 -22.37
N THR A 3 13.83 -32.43 -23.68
CA THR A 3 14.68 -33.35 -24.43
C THR A 3 16.16 -33.13 -24.12
N VAL A 4 17.01 -34.15 -24.27
CA VAL A 4 18.47 -34.05 -24.06
C VAL A 4 19.08 -32.91 -24.89
N LYS A 5 18.59 -32.71 -26.12
CA LYS A 5 19.00 -31.60 -27.00
C LYS A 5 18.65 -30.23 -26.40
N MET A 6 17.46 -30.08 -25.80
CA MET A 6 17.05 -28.82 -25.17
C MET A 6 17.90 -28.51 -23.93
N VAL A 7 18.25 -29.52 -23.12
CA VAL A 7 19.16 -29.33 -21.98
C VAL A 7 20.54 -28.85 -22.43
N ALA A 8 21.10 -29.44 -23.49
CA ALA A 8 22.39 -29.01 -24.04
C ALA A 8 22.33 -27.55 -24.55
N PHE A 9 21.24 -27.18 -25.22
CA PHE A 9 21.03 -25.82 -25.71
C PHE A 9 20.89 -24.79 -24.57
N LEU A 10 20.15 -25.12 -23.50
CA LEU A 10 20.03 -24.22 -22.34
C LEU A 10 21.37 -24.03 -21.61
N LYS A 11 22.22 -25.06 -21.56
CA LYS A 11 23.59 -24.95 -21.04
C LYS A 11 24.45 -24.00 -21.87
N GLU A 12 24.39 -24.11 -23.20
CA GLU A 12 25.09 -23.19 -24.11
C GLU A 12 24.66 -21.74 -23.87
N LEU A 13 23.35 -21.49 -23.79
CA LEU A 13 22.80 -20.16 -23.52
C LEU A 13 23.22 -19.60 -22.14
N ALA A 14 23.26 -20.44 -21.11
CA ALA A 14 23.73 -20.04 -19.79
C ALA A 14 25.19 -19.57 -19.83
N ILE A 15 26.05 -20.31 -20.55
CA ILE A 15 27.46 -19.97 -20.73
C ILE A 15 27.60 -18.66 -21.53
N GLU A 16 26.87 -18.51 -22.64
CA GLU A 16 26.90 -17.28 -23.44
C GLU A 16 26.47 -16.05 -22.62
N LEU A 17 25.42 -16.18 -21.80
CA LEU A 17 24.96 -15.12 -20.88
C LEU A 17 26.04 -14.74 -19.86
N TYR A 18 26.77 -15.71 -19.32
CA TYR A 18 27.91 -15.45 -18.43
C TYR A 18 29.05 -14.74 -19.17
N ASP A 19 29.43 -15.24 -20.35
CA ASP A 19 30.59 -14.74 -21.10
C ASP A 19 30.44 -13.28 -21.52
N ILE A 20 29.21 -12.83 -21.81
CA ILE A 20 28.93 -11.42 -22.12
C ILE A 20 28.65 -10.56 -20.88
N GLN A 21 28.88 -11.09 -19.68
CA GLN A 21 28.63 -10.41 -18.40
C GLN A 21 27.15 -10.05 -18.20
N ALA A 22 26.21 -10.81 -18.77
CA ALA A 22 24.79 -10.66 -18.47
C ALA A 22 24.42 -11.31 -17.11
N VAL A 23 25.22 -12.28 -16.66
CA VAL A 23 25.16 -12.88 -15.32
C VAL A 23 26.49 -12.63 -14.62
N LYS A 24 26.48 -11.87 -13.52
CA LYS A 24 27.69 -11.45 -12.79
C LYS A 24 27.65 -11.97 -11.35
N PHE A 25 28.80 -12.31 -10.80
CA PHE A 25 28.98 -12.78 -9.42
C PHE A 25 29.95 -11.88 -8.66
N GLY A 26 29.69 -11.68 -7.37
CA GLY A 26 30.42 -10.73 -6.52
C GLY A 26 29.44 -9.90 -5.69
N GLU A 27 29.94 -8.88 -4.99
CA GLU A 27 29.09 -8.04 -4.14
C GLU A 27 28.44 -6.89 -4.91
N PHE A 28 27.12 -6.96 -5.10
CA PHE A 28 26.35 -5.91 -5.76
C PHE A 28 25.30 -5.30 -4.82
N LYS A 29 25.09 -3.99 -4.89
CA LYS A 29 23.99 -3.33 -4.17
C LYS A 29 22.71 -3.32 -5.01
N THR A 30 21.61 -3.78 -4.42
CA THR A 30 20.27 -3.71 -5.01
C THR A 30 19.67 -2.31 -4.86
N LYS A 31 18.58 -2.02 -5.57
CA LYS A 31 17.85 -0.73 -5.49
C LYS A 31 17.34 -0.41 -4.08
N VAL A 32 17.13 -1.43 -3.24
CA VAL A 32 16.68 -1.29 -1.84
C VAL A 32 17.85 -1.33 -0.84
N GLY A 33 19.09 -1.23 -1.32
CA GLY A 33 20.31 -1.14 -0.49
C GLY A 33 20.89 -2.47 0.00
N LEU A 34 20.21 -3.60 -0.22
CA LEU A 34 20.72 -4.93 0.14
C LEU A 34 21.89 -5.35 -0.76
N THR A 35 22.90 -6.01 -0.19
CA THR A 35 23.97 -6.66 -0.96
C THR A 35 23.51 -8.01 -1.48
N THR A 36 23.77 -8.30 -2.76
CA THR A 36 23.47 -9.58 -3.41
C THR A 36 24.74 -10.16 -4.06
N PRO A 37 24.96 -11.49 -3.96
CA PRO A 37 26.12 -12.16 -4.56
C PRO A 37 25.99 -12.38 -6.08
N VAL A 38 24.82 -12.06 -6.67
CA VAL A 38 24.50 -12.32 -8.07
C VAL A 38 23.67 -11.19 -8.69
N TYR A 39 24.12 -10.70 -9.84
CA TYR A 39 23.49 -9.61 -10.59
C TYR A 39 23.19 -10.02 -12.03
N PHE A 40 21.99 -9.68 -12.50
CA PHE A 40 21.54 -9.93 -13.87
C PHE A 40 21.47 -8.61 -14.64
N ASP A 41 22.42 -8.42 -15.55
CA ASP A 41 22.52 -7.23 -16.41
C ASP A 41 22.05 -7.55 -17.84
N LEU A 42 20.80 -7.97 -17.99
CA LEU A 42 20.29 -8.45 -19.28
C LEU A 42 20.20 -7.35 -20.35
N ARG A 43 20.42 -6.08 -20.01
CA ARG A 43 20.53 -4.99 -21.00
C ARG A 43 21.70 -5.18 -21.95
N VAL A 44 22.79 -5.81 -21.50
CA VAL A 44 23.97 -6.04 -22.36
C VAL A 44 23.66 -6.92 -23.56
N VAL A 45 22.63 -7.78 -23.46
CA VAL A 45 22.20 -8.71 -24.52
C VAL A 45 21.89 -7.99 -25.84
N ILE A 46 21.42 -6.73 -25.80
CA ILE A 46 21.10 -5.96 -27.01
C ILE A 46 22.34 -5.73 -27.91
N SER A 47 23.53 -5.74 -27.33
CA SER A 47 24.81 -5.64 -28.05
C SER A 47 25.25 -6.95 -28.71
N HIS A 48 24.51 -8.05 -28.46
CA HIS A 48 24.82 -9.40 -28.95
C HIS A 48 23.63 -9.96 -29.74
N PRO A 49 23.34 -9.46 -30.96
CA PRO A 49 22.10 -9.75 -31.69
C PRO A 49 21.89 -11.23 -31.98
N LYS A 50 22.96 -12.00 -32.20
CA LYS A 50 22.88 -13.46 -32.39
C LYS A 50 22.35 -14.16 -31.12
N LEU A 51 22.88 -13.83 -29.95
CA LEU A 51 22.43 -14.38 -28.68
C LEU A 51 21.01 -13.90 -28.36
N MET A 52 20.71 -12.61 -28.57
CA MET A 52 19.38 -12.06 -28.36
C MET A 52 18.32 -12.81 -29.18
N LEU A 53 18.61 -13.14 -30.44
CA LEU A 53 17.73 -13.96 -31.29
C LEU A 53 17.60 -15.39 -30.76
N LYS A 54 18.69 -16.03 -30.33
CA LYS A 54 18.61 -17.37 -29.71
C LYS A 54 17.71 -17.35 -28.46
N LEU A 55 17.86 -16.34 -27.59
CA LEU A 55 17.06 -16.20 -26.37
C LEU A 55 15.58 -15.94 -26.68
N ALA A 56 15.27 -15.08 -27.66
CA ALA A 56 13.90 -14.84 -28.11
C ALA A 56 13.22 -16.12 -28.61
N LYS A 57 13.92 -16.90 -29.46
CA LYS A 57 13.42 -18.20 -29.94
C LYS A 57 13.22 -19.19 -28.80
N ALA A 58 14.21 -19.30 -27.90
CA ALA A 58 14.14 -20.19 -26.75
C ALA A 58 12.96 -19.84 -25.83
N LEU A 59 12.76 -18.55 -25.54
CA LEU A 59 11.67 -18.08 -24.70
C LEU A 59 10.30 -18.40 -25.32
N TRP A 60 10.17 -18.25 -26.65
CA TRP A 60 8.92 -18.55 -27.34
C TRP A 60 8.56 -20.05 -27.33
N THR A 61 9.53 -20.96 -27.20
CA THR A 61 9.24 -22.40 -27.06
C THR A 61 8.45 -22.76 -25.79
N LEU A 62 8.35 -21.83 -24.83
CA LEU A 62 7.58 -22.02 -23.60
C LEU A 62 6.05 -21.90 -23.83
N VAL A 63 5.62 -21.29 -24.93
CA VAL A 63 4.19 -21.07 -25.23
C VAL A 63 3.51 -22.39 -25.60
N ASP A 64 2.47 -22.78 -24.86
CA ASP A 64 1.77 -24.05 -25.11
C ASP A 64 0.93 -24.00 -26.40
N ASN A 65 0.30 -22.84 -26.67
CA ASN A 65 -0.59 -22.67 -27.82
C ASN A 65 -0.37 -21.30 -28.49
N PRO A 66 0.67 -21.17 -29.35
CA PRO A 66 0.99 -19.92 -30.04
C PRO A 66 -0.19 -19.33 -30.83
N ALA A 67 -1.06 -20.18 -31.38
CA ALA A 67 -2.22 -19.75 -32.18
C ALA A 67 -3.29 -18.98 -31.37
N LYS A 68 -3.26 -19.07 -30.03
CA LYS A 68 -4.17 -18.31 -29.14
C LYS A 68 -3.62 -16.95 -28.76
N VAL A 69 -2.39 -16.60 -29.12
CA VAL A 69 -1.78 -15.34 -28.73
C VAL A 69 -2.09 -14.27 -29.79
N SER A 70 -2.86 -13.26 -29.41
CA SER A 70 -3.23 -12.14 -30.30
C SER A 70 -2.25 -10.98 -30.22
N ARG A 71 -1.66 -10.77 -29.04
CA ARG A 71 -0.75 -9.67 -28.73
C ARG A 71 0.40 -10.13 -27.84
N ILE A 72 1.53 -9.46 -27.97
CA ILE A 72 2.70 -9.62 -27.09
C ILE A 72 3.00 -8.27 -26.44
N CYS A 73 3.21 -8.23 -25.13
CA CYS A 73 3.63 -7.01 -24.44
C CYS A 73 4.92 -7.28 -23.65
N GLY A 74 6.00 -6.59 -24.00
CA GLY A 74 7.25 -6.63 -23.24
C GLY A 74 7.21 -5.65 -22.08
N VAL A 75 7.67 -6.06 -20.90
CA VAL A 75 7.78 -5.14 -19.75
C VAL A 75 8.92 -4.13 -20.00
N PRO A 76 8.66 -2.81 -19.86
CA PRO A 76 9.68 -1.80 -20.13
C PRO A 76 10.85 -1.80 -19.12
N TYR A 77 12.09 -1.61 -19.53
CA TYR A 77 12.59 -1.46 -20.92
C TYR A 77 13.32 -2.70 -21.42
N THR A 78 13.85 -3.53 -20.51
CA THR A 78 14.81 -4.59 -20.86
C THR A 78 14.17 -5.74 -21.64
N ALA A 79 12.89 -6.03 -21.43
CA ALA A 79 12.20 -7.09 -22.14
C ALA A 79 11.69 -6.68 -23.53
N LEU A 80 11.65 -5.36 -23.85
CA LEU A 80 11.13 -4.86 -25.13
C LEU A 80 11.91 -5.40 -26.35
N PRO A 81 13.25 -5.49 -26.37
CA PRO A 81 13.99 -6.07 -27.49
C PRO A 81 13.64 -7.54 -27.73
N LEU A 82 13.50 -8.35 -26.66
CA LEU A 82 13.09 -9.75 -26.77
C LEU A 82 11.67 -9.86 -27.31
N ALA A 83 10.73 -9.09 -26.75
CA ALA A 83 9.34 -9.04 -27.22
C ALA A 83 9.25 -8.61 -28.70
N THR A 84 10.09 -7.66 -29.12
CA THR A 84 10.17 -7.20 -30.52
C THR A 84 10.63 -8.32 -31.45
N LEU A 85 11.69 -9.06 -31.09
CA LEU A 85 12.16 -10.18 -31.92
C LEU A 85 11.13 -11.30 -32.01
N ILE A 86 10.46 -11.65 -30.90
CA ILE A 86 9.39 -12.65 -30.91
C ILE A 86 8.24 -12.18 -31.81
N SER A 87 7.82 -10.92 -31.67
CA SER A 87 6.77 -10.33 -32.51
C SER A 87 7.09 -10.44 -34.01
N VAL A 88 8.33 -10.17 -34.41
CA VAL A 88 8.77 -10.24 -35.81
C VAL A 88 8.84 -11.67 -36.32
N GLU A 89 9.49 -12.59 -35.58
CA GLU A 89 9.67 -13.98 -36.01
C GLU A 89 8.33 -14.73 -36.10
N GLU A 90 7.44 -14.48 -35.13
CA GLU A 90 6.16 -15.19 -34.99
C GLU A 90 4.99 -14.45 -35.66
N LYS A 91 5.25 -13.25 -36.20
CA LYS A 91 4.27 -12.40 -36.88
C LYS A 91 3.07 -12.05 -36.00
N ILE A 92 3.29 -11.89 -34.70
CA ILE A 92 2.26 -11.49 -33.72
C ILE A 92 2.47 -10.02 -33.35
N PRO A 93 1.46 -9.14 -33.50
CA PRO A 93 1.63 -7.73 -33.20
C PRO A 93 1.98 -7.46 -31.72
N MET A 94 2.92 -6.55 -31.50
CA MET A 94 3.37 -6.14 -30.18
C MET A 94 2.60 -4.91 -29.67
N LEU A 95 2.32 -4.89 -28.36
CA LEU A 95 1.93 -3.72 -27.59
C LEU A 95 3.12 -3.26 -26.75
N MET A 96 3.21 -1.95 -26.53
CA MET A 96 4.23 -1.37 -25.66
C MET A 96 3.57 -0.51 -24.59
N LYS A 97 3.68 -0.96 -23.33
CA LYS A 97 3.36 -0.11 -22.17
C LYS A 97 4.41 0.99 -22.05
N ARG A 98 3.97 2.23 -21.82
CA ARG A 98 4.86 3.34 -21.44
C ARG A 98 5.08 3.33 -19.94
N LYS A 99 6.28 3.73 -19.50
CA LYS A 99 6.55 3.92 -18.07
C LYS A 99 5.85 5.17 -17.51
N GLU A 100 5.64 6.18 -18.35
CA GLU A 100 5.04 7.47 -18.01
C GLU A 100 4.00 7.85 -19.07
N ALA A 101 2.85 8.40 -18.63
CA ALA A 101 1.84 8.97 -19.51
C ALA A 101 2.37 10.24 -20.18
N LYS A 102 1.96 10.51 -21.43
CA LYS A 102 2.29 11.79 -22.08
C LYS A 102 1.61 12.94 -21.33
N SER A 103 2.33 14.07 -21.17
CA SER A 103 1.78 15.31 -20.62
C SER A 103 0.82 16.03 -21.58
N TYR A 104 0.81 15.66 -22.86
CA TYR A 104 -0.06 16.19 -23.93
C TYR A 104 -0.50 15.07 -24.90
N GLY A 105 -1.61 15.26 -25.62
CA GLY A 105 -2.17 14.29 -26.57
C GLY A 105 -3.15 13.28 -25.94
N THR A 106 -3.25 12.06 -26.49
CA THR A 106 -4.27 11.05 -26.12
C THR A 106 -4.14 10.44 -24.72
N LYS A 107 -3.08 10.79 -23.95
CA LYS A 107 -2.78 10.30 -22.59
C LYS A 107 -2.75 8.77 -22.41
N LYS A 108 -2.71 7.98 -23.49
CA LYS A 108 -2.70 6.51 -23.45
C LYS A 108 -1.40 5.97 -22.84
N LEU A 109 -1.53 4.92 -22.03
CA LEU A 109 -0.41 4.20 -21.41
C LEU A 109 0.08 3.02 -22.26
N ILE A 110 -0.68 2.59 -23.27
CA ILE A 110 -0.33 1.51 -24.20
C ILE A 110 -0.24 2.09 -25.62
N GLU A 111 0.87 1.79 -26.28
CA GLU A 111 1.08 2.03 -27.72
C GLU A 111 0.84 0.72 -28.48
N GLY A 112 0.20 0.83 -29.65
CA GLY A 112 -0.20 -0.31 -30.49
C GLY A 112 -1.71 -0.32 -30.80
N ILE A 113 -2.13 -1.24 -31.66
CA ILE A 113 -3.53 -1.43 -32.06
C ILE A 113 -4.01 -2.77 -31.50
N PHE A 114 -5.17 -2.77 -30.87
CA PHE A 114 -5.77 -3.96 -30.27
C PHE A 114 -7.30 -3.84 -30.20
N LEU A 115 -7.95 -4.97 -29.99
CA LEU A 115 -9.39 -5.07 -29.74
C LEU A 115 -9.64 -5.60 -28.33
N PRO A 116 -10.72 -5.15 -27.65
CA PRO A 116 -11.15 -5.74 -26.38
C PRO A 116 -11.33 -7.26 -26.49
N GLY A 117 -10.92 -7.97 -25.44
CA GLY A 117 -10.98 -9.43 -25.36
C GLY A 117 -9.81 -10.17 -26.01
N GLU A 118 -8.95 -9.49 -26.78
CA GLU A 118 -7.76 -10.11 -27.35
C GLU A 118 -6.82 -10.65 -26.25
N ASN A 119 -6.24 -11.82 -26.51
CA ASN A 119 -5.29 -12.45 -25.59
C ASN A 119 -3.91 -11.83 -25.77
N CYS A 120 -3.39 -11.21 -24.72
CA CYS A 120 -2.07 -10.60 -24.69
C CYS A 120 -1.18 -11.34 -23.68
N VAL A 121 -0.02 -11.82 -24.14
CA VAL A 121 0.98 -12.46 -23.27
C VAL A 121 2.08 -11.48 -22.88
N ILE A 122 2.62 -11.65 -21.67
CA ILE A 122 3.71 -10.81 -21.16
C ILE A 122 5.07 -11.45 -21.43
N ILE A 123 6.03 -10.65 -21.87
CA ILE A 123 7.44 -11.02 -21.97
C ILE A 123 8.24 -10.22 -20.94
N GLU A 124 9.02 -10.91 -20.11
CA GLU A 124 9.84 -10.29 -19.06
C GLU A 124 11.27 -10.87 -19.07
N ASP A 125 12.23 -10.07 -18.63
CA ASP A 125 13.63 -10.47 -18.54
C ASP A 125 13.92 -11.22 -17.22
N VAL A 126 13.64 -10.60 -16.07
CA VAL A 126 13.91 -11.19 -14.75
C VAL A 126 12.71 -11.05 -13.82
N ILE A 127 12.39 -12.13 -13.12
CA ILE A 127 11.41 -12.13 -12.04
C ILE A 127 12.07 -12.26 -10.68
N THR A 128 11.84 -11.27 -9.81
CA THR A 128 12.16 -11.29 -8.37
C THR A 128 10.88 -11.38 -7.54
N SER A 129 10.10 -10.30 -7.48
CA SER A 129 8.81 -10.21 -6.77
C SER A 129 7.61 -10.41 -7.69
N GLY A 130 7.74 -10.10 -8.99
CA GLY A 130 6.66 -10.13 -9.99
C GLY A 130 5.91 -8.81 -10.16
N SER A 131 6.27 -7.74 -9.44
CA SER A 131 5.53 -6.47 -9.47
C SER A 131 5.47 -5.81 -10.85
N SER A 132 6.58 -5.78 -11.60
CA SER A 132 6.62 -5.15 -12.93
C SER A 132 5.67 -5.81 -13.94
N ILE A 133 5.50 -7.14 -13.84
CA ILE A 133 4.54 -7.90 -14.63
C ILE A 133 3.12 -7.52 -14.22
N LEU A 134 2.80 -7.52 -12.91
CA LEU A 134 1.46 -7.14 -12.41
C LEU A 134 1.06 -5.72 -12.82
N GLU A 135 1.95 -4.75 -12.66
CA GLU A 135 1.70 -3.38 -13.11
C GLU A 135 1.42 -3.30 -14.62
N THR A 136 1.97 -4.22 -15.41
CA THR A 136 1.75 -4.27 -16.85
C THR A 136 0.43 -4.96 -17.19
N VAL A 137 0.14 -6.07 -16.51
CA VAL A 137 -1.15 -6.78 -16.55
C VAL A 137 -2.29 -5.84 -16.22
N ASP A 138 -2.18 -5.04 -15.16
CA ASP A 138 -3.24 -4.13 -14.71
C ASP A 138 -3.59 -3.08 -15.76
N VAL A 139 -2.58 -2.53 -16.44
CA VAL A 139 -2.78 -1.53 -17.49
C VAL A 139 -3.45 -2.16 -18.71
N LEU A 140 -3.06 -3.38 -19.10
CA LEU A 140 -3.65 -4.10 -20.23
C LEU A 140 -5.09 -4.56 -19.92
N LYS A 141 -5.35 -5.08 -18.72
CA LYS A 141 -6.70 -5.49 -18.29
C LYS A 141 -7.67 -4.30 -18.22
N LYS A 142 -7.19 -3.10 -17.83
CA LYS A 142 -8.00 -1.86 -17.86
C LYS A 142 -8.44 -1.46 -19.28
N GLU A 143 -7.69 -1.86 -20.30
CA GLU A 143 -8.06 -1.69 -21.70
C GLU A 143 -8.85 -2.90 -22.26
N ASN A 144 -9.38 -3.76 -21.36
CA ASN A 144 -10.15 -4.97 -21.65
C ASN A 144 -9.38 -6.08 -22.40
N LEU A 145 -8.05 -6.14 -22.30
CA LEU A 145 -7.28 -7.27 -22.82
C LEU A 145 -7.32 -8.44 -21.85
N SER A 146 -7.35 -9.66 -22.39
CA SER A 146 -7.17 -10.89 -21.61
C SER A 146 -5.68 -11.14 -21.41
N VAL A 147 -5.22 -11.15 -20.15
CA VAL A 147 -3.80 -11.37 -19.82
C VAL A 147 -3.72 -12.43 -18.73
N THR A 148 -3.27 -13.62 -19.11
CA THR A 148 -3.25 -14.81 -18.25
C THR A 148 -1.90 -15.53 -18.22
N GLU A 149 -0.95 -15.14 -19.08
CA GLU A 149 0.34 -15.82 -19.21
C GLU A 149 1.51 -14.83 -19.28
N ALA A 150 2.60 -15.18 -18.61
CA ALA A 150 3.87 -14.48 -18.67
C ALA A 150 5.03 -15.45 -18.94
N TYR A 151 5.90 -15.08 -19.89
CA TYR A 151 7.09 -15.84 -20.25
C TYR A 151 8.34 -15.04 -19.87
N VAL A 152 9.18 -15.62 -19.01
CA VAL A 152 10.27 -14.91 -18.35
C VAL A 152 11.62 -15.54 -18.69
N LEU A 153 12.66 -14.73 -18.91
CA LEU A 153 13.99 -15.29 -19.19
C LEU A 153 14.59 -15.95 -17.94
N ILE A 154 14.60 -15.27 -16.80
CA ILE A 154 15.22 -15.76 -15.56
C ILE A 154 14.28 -15.56 -14.36
N ASP A 155 13.92 -16.65 -13.68
CA ASP A 155 13.31 -16.63 -12.35
C ASP A 155 14.35 -16.75 -11.24
N ARG A 156 14.41 -15.75 -10.37
CA ARG A 156 15.32 -15.74 -9.22
C ARG A 156 14.89 -16.68 -8.09
N GLU A 157 13.73 -17.32 -8.19
CA GLU A 157 13.16 -18.21 -7.18
C GLU A 157 12.97 -17.54 -5.81
N GLN A 158 12.85 -16.22 -5.82
CA GLN A 158 12.64 -15.42 -4.60
C GLN A 158 11.17 -15.26 -4.24
N GLY A 159 10.23 -15.87 -4.97
CA GLY A 159 8.79 -15.87 -4.66
C GLY A 159 7.91 -15.21 -5.72
N GLY A 160 8.50 -14.54 -6.72
CA GLY A 160 7.74 -13.85 -7.75
C GLY A 160 6.82 -14.73 -8.58
N LYS A 161 7.23 -15.96 -8.92
CA LYS A 161 6.37 -16.89 -9.67
C LYS A 161 5.08 -17.19 -8.92
N LYS A 162 5.20 -17.55 -7.64
CA LYS A 162 4.04 -17.81 -6.76
C LYS A 162 3.16 -16.57 -6.63
N ASN A 163 3.78 -15.39 -6.52
CA ASN A 163 3.06 -14.12 -6.48
C ASN A 163 2.23 -13.86 -7.75
N LEU A 164 2.74 -14.21 -8.92
CA LEU A 164 2.01 -14.03 -10.19
C LEU A 164 0.92 -15.09 -10.38
N GLU A 165 1.20 -16.35 -10.03
CA GLU A 165 0.20 -17.44 -10.09
C GLU A 165 -0.99 -17.15 -9.16
N ASN A 166 -0.72 -16.55 -8.00
CA ASN A 166 -1.72 -16.02 -7.07
C ASN A 166 -2.64 -14.93 -7.71
N HIS A 167 -2.21 -14.27 -8.79
CA HIS A 167 -2.98 -13.28 -9.54
C HIS A 167 -3.49 -13.84 -10.89
N GLU A 168 -3.63 -15.18 -10.97
CA GLU A 168 -4.11 -15.89 -12.16
C GLU A 168 -3.21 -15.70 -13.40
N ILE A 169 -1.94 -15.34 -13.19
CA ILE A 169 -0.95 -15.24 -14.25
C ILE A 169 -0.08 -16.50 -14.20
N LYS A 170 -0.26 -17.38 -15.18
CA LYS A 170 0.60 -18.56 -15.35
C LYS A 170 1.97 -18.12 -15.84
N VAL A 171 3.02 -18.48 -15.08
CA VAL A 171 4.39 -18.09 -15.40
C VAL A 171 5.18 -19.29 -15.87
N LYS A 172 5.90 -19.13 -16.98
CA LYS A 172 6.93 -20.06 -17.42
C LYS A 172 8.25 -19.32 -17.62
N SER A 173 9.32 -19.88 -17.08
CA SER A 173 10.64 -19.28 -17.12
C SER A 173 11.60 -20.14 -17.93
N LEU A 174 12.46 -19.52 -18.74
CA LEU A 174 13.48 -20.23 -19.51
C LEU A 174 14.57 -20.78 -18.58
N PHE A 175 14.95 -20.00 -17.58
CA PHE A 175 15.83 -20.40 -16.49
C PHE A 175 15.17 -20.13 -15.15
N VAL A 176 15.40 -21.03 -14.20
CA VAL A 176 15.36 -20.72 -12.76
C VAL A 176 16.79 -20.60 -12.24
N ILE A 177 17.03 -19.78 -11.22
CA ILE A 177 18.40 -19.47 -10.78
C ILE A 177 19.18 -20.71 -10.33
N THR A 178 18.55 -21.64 -9.60
CA THR A 178 19.21 -22.89 -9.17
C THR A 178 19.70 -23.72 -10.36
N GLN A 179 18.91 -23.79 -11.44
CA GLN A 179 19.27 -24.46 -12.67
C GLN A 179 20.39 -23.73 -13.42
N LEU A 180 20.32 -22.39 -13.48
CA LEU A 180 21.36 -21.57 -14.10
C LEU A 180 22.71 -21.74 -13.40
N MET A 181 22.71 -21.71 -12.06
CA MET A 181 23.90 -21.96 -11.24
C MET A 181 24.48 -23.34 -11.51
N LYS A 182 23.63 -24.38 -11.57
CA LYS A 182 24.07 -25.74 -11.91
C LYS A 182 24.76 -25.81 -13.28
N TYR A 183 24.20 -25.17 -14.30
CA TYR A 183 24.81 -25.15 -15.63
C TYR A 183 26.17 -24.44 -15.65
N LEU A 184 26.29 -23.33 -14.94
CA LEU A 184 27.55 -22.59 -14.85
C LEU A 184 28.61 -23.35 -14.03
N LEU A 185 28.21 -24.06 -12.98
CA LEU A 185 29.10 -24.90 -12.18
C LEU A 185 29.63 -26.08 -13.00
N GLU A 186 28.76 -26.80 -13.71
CA GLU A 186 29.13 -27.91 -14.59
C GLU A 186 30.07 -27.47 -15.72
N ALA A 187 29.96 -26.21 -16.17
CA ALA A 187 30.81 -25.61 -17.19
C ALA A 187 32.12 -25.00 -16.62
N GLY A 188 32.35 -25.06 -15.31
CA GLY A 188 33.54 -24.49 -14.66
C GLY A 188 33.60 -22.96 -14.68
N LYS A 189 32.46 -22.27 -14.87
CA LYS A 189 32.38 -20.80 -14.90
C LYS A 189 32.24 -20.17 -13.51
N ILE A 190 31.81 -20.95 -12.53
CA ILE A 190 31.67 -20.56 -11.12
C ILE A 190 32.18 -21.68 -10.22
N THR A 191 32.47 -21.35 -8.96
CA THR A 191 32.92 -22.32 -7.96
C THR A 191 31.76 -22.81 -7.08
N PRO A 192 31.91 -23.94 -6.38
CA PRO A 192 30.93 -24.40 -5.39
C PRO A 192 30.62 -23.37 -4.29
N GLU A 193 31.61 -22.54 -3.93
CA GLU A 193 31.45 -21.46 -2.94
C GLU A 193 30.47 -20.39 -3.43
N ILE A 194 30.58 -19.97 -4.69
CA ILE A 194 29.65 -19.00 -5.31
C ILE A 194 28.22 -19.55 -5.30
N VAL A 195 28.05 -20.85 -5.61
CA VAL A 195 26.73 -21.51 -5.56
C VAL A 195 26.16 -21.43 -4.14
N LYS A 196 26.98 -21.77 -3.13
CA LYS A 196 26.58 -21.72 -1.72
C LYS A 196 26.21 -20.30 -1.28
N ASP A 197 26.97 -19.28 -1.69
CA ASP A 197 26.70 -17.89 -1.34
C ASP A 197 25.37 -17.40 -1.94
N VAL A 198 25.11 -17.78 -3.20
CA VAL A 198 23.83 -17.49 -3.86
C VAL A 198 22.68 -18.21 -3.17
N ASP A 199 22.81 -19.51 -2.86
CA ASP A 199 21.77 -20.28 -2.17
C ASP A 199 21.44 -19.68 -0.79
N ASN A 200 22.47 -19.35 0.00
CA ASN A 200 22.33 -18.67 1.29
C ASN A 200 21.58 -17.33 1.15
N TYR A 201 21.96 -16.54 0.14
CA TYR A 201 21.29 -15.27 -0.14
C TYR A 201 19.81 -15.47 -0.51
N LEU A 202 19.48 -16.44 -1.35
CA LEU A 202 18.10 -16.72 -1.78
C LEU A 202 17.22 -17.21 -0.61
N ILE A 203 17.78 -17.99 0.31
CA ILE A 203 17.11 -18.42 1.54
C ILE A 203 16.84 -17.22 2.45
N ALA A 204 17.86 -16.38 2.68
CA ALA A 204 17.77 -15.23 3.58
C ALA A 204 16.93 -14.07 3.02
N ASN A 205 16.84 -13.94 1.69
CA ASN A 205 16.23 -12.79 1.02
C ASN A 205 15.10 -13.25 0.10
N ARG A 206 14.05 -13.85 0.66
CA ARG A 206 12.81 -14.08 -0.11
C ARG A 206 12.20 -12.73 -0.46
N ALA A 207 11.81 -12.55 -1.71
CA ALA A 207 11.01 -11.41 -2.12
C ALA A 207 9.72 -11.44 -1.27
N PRO A 208 9.25 -10.27 -0.81
CA PRO A 208 8.00 -10.23 -0.06
C PRO A 208 6.94 -10.95 -0.88
N SER A 209 6.14 -11.79 -0.22
CA SER A 209 4.93 -12.29 -0.84
C SER A 209 4.16 -11.06 -1.31
N ILE A 210 4.01 -10.91 -2.63
CA ILE A 210 2.91 -10.12 -3.18
C ILE A 210 1.73 -11.04 -2.97
N SER A 211 1.25 -11.00 -1.73
CA SER A 211 -0.03 -11.57 -1.39
C SER A 211 -1.05 -11.06 -2.40
N VAL A 212 -2.11 -11.84 -2.55
CA VAL A 212 -3.38 -11.46 -3.17
C VAL A 212 -4.03 -10.26 -2.42
N GLN A 213 -3.25 -9.41 -1.75
CA GLN A 213 -3.62 -8.35 -0.82
C GLN A 213 -2.79 -7.14 -1.27
N GLY A 214 -3.35 -6.25 -2.10
CA GLY A 214 -4.37 -5.33 -1.63
C GLY A 214 -5.70 -5.31 -2.37
N ILE A 215 -6.17 -6.42 -2.96
CA ILE A 215 -7.56 -6.47 -3.47
C ILE A 215 -8.35 -7.72 -3.03
N TYR A 216 -7.75 -8.90 -2.80
CA TYR A 216 -8.53 -10.15 -2.79
C TYR A 216 -8.42 -11.09 -1.57
N LYS A 217 -7.47 -10.94 -0.64
CA LYS A 217 -7.42 -11.84 0.55
C LYS A 217 -8.12 -11.30 1.79
N THR A 218 -8.39 -9.99 1.85
CA THR A 218 -9.43 -9.41 2.73
C THR A 218 -10.82 -9.75 2.22
N PHE A 219 -10.94 -10.12 0.93
CA PHE A 219 -12.08 -10.91 0.47
C PHE A 219 -11.92 -12.33 0.97
N TYR A 220 -11.11 -13.24 0.40
CA TYR A 220 -11.34 -14.69 0.57
C TYR A 220 -11.39 -15.26 2.01
N TYR A 221 -10.53 -14.83 2.94
CA TYR A 221 -10.57 -15.35 4.33
C TYR A 221 -11.74 -14.75 5.12
N ASN A 222 -12.03 -13.49 4.80
CA ASN A 222 -13.19 -12.79 5.29
C ASN A 222 -14.43 -13.26 4.54
N PHE A 223 -14.39 -13.69 3.28
CA PHE A 223 -15.50 -14.09 2.40
C PHE A 223 -16.04 -15.45 2.77
N VAL A 224 -15.21 -16.35 3.32
CA VAL A 224 -15.71 -17.61 3.90
C VAL A 224 -16.40 -17.33 5.26
N ILE A 225 -15.88 -16.42 6.08
CA ILE A 225 -16.51 -15.98 7.33
C ILE A 225 -17.73 -15.06 7.08
N LEU A 226 -17.70 -14.22 6.04
CA LEU A 226 -18.70 -13.24 5.59
C LEU A 226 -19.75 -13.89 4.71
N MET A 227 -19.47 -15.01 4.01
CA MET A 227 -20.51 -15.88 3.43
C MET A 227 -21.32 -16.54 4.54
N LEU A 228 -20.65 -16.99 5.61
CA LEU A 228 -21.31 -17.54 6.79
C LEU A 228 -22.10 -16.47 7.57
N LEU A 229 -21.78 -15.17 7.39
CA LEU A 229 -22.39 -14.03 8.11
C LEU A 229 -23.20 -13.04 7.23
N GLY A 230 -23.32 -13.25 5.92
CA GLY A 230 -24.12 -12.45 4.99
C GLY A 230 -23.72 -10.97 4.82
N VAL A 231 -22.43 -10.61 4.77
CA VAL A 231 -21.98 -9.20 4.72
C VAL A 231 -21.48 -8.79 3.32
N PRO A 232 -21.96 -7.68 2.72
CA PRO A 232 -21.52 -7.21 1.41
C PRO A 232 -20.12 -6.60 1.37
N ASP A 233 -19.50 -6.76 0.21
CA ASP A 233 -18.07 -6.77 -0.09
C ASP A 233 -17.37 -5.39 -0.24
N ASP A 234 -17.85 -4.38 0.45
CA ASP A 234 -17.22 -3.06 0.45
C ASP A 234 -17.49 -2.37 1.78
N ARG A 235 -16.44 -2.13 2.58
CA ARG A 235 -16.55 -1.44 3.87
C ARG A 235 -17.24 -0.07 3.73
N LEU A 236 -17.17 0.56 2.55
CA LEU A 236 -17.77 1.86 2.28
C LEU A 236 -19.30 1.80 2.16
N LYS A 237 -19.87 0.62 1.95
CA LYS A 237 -21.32 0.36 1.87
C LYS A 237 -21.93 -0.04 3.22
N LEU A 238 -21.09 -0.37 4.19
CA LEU A 238 -21.54 -0.77 5.51
C LEU A 238 -21.75 0.47 6.39
N SER A 239 -22.87 0.48 7.13
CA SER A 239 -23.07 1.49 8.16
C SER A 239 -21.99 1.39 9.24
N TYR A 240 -21.72 2.48 9.99
CA TYR A 240 -20.73 2.41 11.07
C TYR A 240 -21.19 1.42 12.14
N SER A 241 -22.50 1.35 12.42
CA SER A 241 -23.11 0.35 13.29
C SER A 241 -22.86 -1.11 12.84
N LYS A 242 -22.86 -1.41 11.54
CA LYS A 242 -22.53 -2.74 11.01
C LYS A 242 -21.04 -3.02 11.16
N ARG A 243 -20.19 -2.06 10.81
CA ARG A 243 -18.72 -2.18 10.91
C ARG A 243 -18.26 -2.37 12.35
N ALA A 244 -18.89 -1.70 13.31
CA ALA A 244 -18.59 -1.81 14.73
C ALA A 244 -18.70 -3.25 15.25
N LYS A 245 -19.61 -4.06 14.67
CA LYS A 245 -19.81 -5.47 15.03
C LYS A 245 -18.82 -6.42 14.36
N LEU A 246 -18.14 -5.96 13.30
CA LEU A 246 -17.22 -6.78 12.50
C LEU A 246 -15.77 -6.61 12.92
N THR A 247 -15.43 -5.52 13.61
CA THR A 247 -14.08 -5.28 14.09
C THR A 247 -13.81 -6.01 15.40
N THR A 248 -12.61 -6.59 15.53
CA THR A 248 -12.10 -7.17 16.78
C THR A 248 -11.41 -6.12 17.66
N ASN A 249 -11.13 -4.92 17.11
CA ASN A 249 -10.51 -3.83 17.86
C ASN A 249 -11.57 -3.12 18.73
N PRO A 250 -11.46 -3.16 20.07
CA PRO A 250 -12.48 -2.61 20.95
C PRO A 250 -12.62 -1.09 20.82
N LEU A 251 -11.53 -0.36 20.56
CA LEU A 251 -11.59 1.09 20.42
C LEU A 251 -12.17 1.50 19.06
N ALA A 252 -11.83 0.78 17.99
CA ALA A 252 -12.44 0.99 16.68
C ALA A 252 -13.96 0.74 16.74
N SER A 253 -14.39 -0.33 17.42
CA SER A 253 -15.81 -0.64 17.64
C SER A 253 -16.51 0.49 18.38
N LYS A 254 -15.97 0.92 19.53
CA LYS A 254 -16.48 2.05 20.32
C LYS A 254 -16.59 3.34 19.50
N LEU A 255 -15.59 3.64 18.66
CA LEU A 255 -15.56 4.83 17.82
C LEU A 255 -16.65 4.79 16.73
N LEU A 256 -16.81 3.66 16.06
CA LEU A 256 -17.84 3.47 15.04
C LEU A 256 -19.26 3.57 15.64
N GLU A 257 -19.51 2.97 16.80
CA GLU A 257 -20.79 3.10 17.51
C GLU A 257 -21.05 4.54 17.94
N LEU A 258 -20.01 5.23 18.40
CA LEU A 258 -20.10 6.62 18.78
C LEU A 258 -20.50 7.50 17.58
N MET A 259 -19.80 7.34 16.46
CA MET A 259 -20.04 8.06 15.22
C MET A 259 -21.48 7.88 14.73
N GLU A 260 -21.96 6.63 14.73
CA GLU A 260 -23.35 6.33 14.37
C GLU A 260 -24.34 6.99 15.33
N SER A 261 -24.17 6.79 16.64
CA SER A 261 -25.12 7.29 17.65
C SER A 261 -25.24 8.81 17.68
N LYS A 262 -24.14 9.52 17.37
CA LYS A 262 -24.10 10.98 17.33
C LYS A 262 -24.35 11.54 15.92
N GLN A 263 -24.46 10.68 14.91
CA GLN A 263 -24.50 11.04 13.50
C GLN A 263 -23.39 12.03 13.15
N THR A 264 -22.15 11.65 13.49
CA THR A 264 -20.98 12.49 13.25
C THR A 264 -19.77 11.64 12.86
N ASN A 265 -19.10 12.09 11.82
CA ASN A 265 -17.83 11.60 11.30
C ASN A 265 -16.79 12.73 11.31
N LEU A 266 -16.97 13.71 12.21
CA LEU A 266 -16.09 14.86 12.38
C LEU A 266 -15.05 14.59 13.49
N CYS A 267 -13.78 14.71 13.10
CA CYS A 267 -12.64 14.85 14.00
C CYS A 267 -12.22 16.33 14.02
N LEU A 268 -12.35 17.01 15.16
CA LEU A 268 -12.01 18.42 15.29
C LEU A 268 -10.55 18.57 15.70
N ALA A 269 -9.74 19.23 14.87
CA ALA A 269 -8.37 19.60 15.18
C ALA A 269 -8.34 20.92 15.97
N ALA A 270 -8.14 20.82 17.28
CA ALA A 270 -8.01 21.95 18.19
C ALA A 270 -6.58 22.48 18.21
N ASP A 271 -6.10 22.94 17.04
CA ASP A 271 -4.74 23.47 16.87
C ASP A 271 -4.65 24.91 17.42
N LEU A 272 -4.83 25.07 18.73
CA LEU A 272 -4.82 26.32 19.49
C LEU A 272 -3.70 26.28 20.55
N THR A 273 -3.16 27.44 20.92
CA THR A 273 -1.99 27.51 21.84
C THR A 273 -2.35 27.75 23.31
N LYS A 274 -3.64 27.93 23.65
CA LYS A 274 -4.12 28.22 25.01
C LYS A 274 -5.11 27.17 25.50
N MET A 275 -4.91 26.65 26.71
CA MET A 275 -5.76 25.62 27.31
C MET A 275 -7.24 26.03 27.37
N ASP A 276 -7.54 27.24 27.84
CA ASP A 276 -8.93 27.68 28.02
C ASP A 276 -9.67 27.78 26.69
N ALA A 277 -8.99 28.18 25.61
CA ALA A 277 -9.57 28.21 24.28
C ALA A 277 -9.89 26.79 23.76
N ILE A 278 -9.02 25.81 24.04
CA ILE A 278 -9.27 24.40 23.69
C ILE A 278 -10.44 23.85 24.51
N LEU A 279 -10.51 24.15 25.81
CA LEU A 279 -11.60 23.68 26.68
C LEU A 279 -12.96 24.30 26.30
N GLU A 280 -12.98 25.60 25.96
CA GLU A 280 -14.16 26.26 25.43
C GLU A 280 -14.62 25.61 24.12
N LEU A 281 -13.70 25.43 23.17
CA LEU A 281 -13.98 24.76 21.90
C LEU A 281 -14.50 23.34 22.11
N ALA A 282 -13.87 22.55 22.97
CA ALA A 282 -14.27 21.20 23.30
C ALA A 282 -15.66 21.14 23.97
N ASN A 283 -16.00 22.13 24.79
CA ASN A 283 -17.33 22.23 25.40
C ASN A 283 -18.42 22.57 24.37
N ILE A 284 -18.14 23.51 23.46
CA ILE A 284 -19.09 23.96 22.43
C ILE A 284 -19.28 22.89 21.34
N ALA A 285 -18.18 22.35 20.80
CA ALA A 285 -18.21 21.40 19.70
C ALA A 285 -18.41 19.95 20.15
N GLY A 286 -18.14 19.65 21.42
CA GLY A 286 -18.16 18.30 22.00
C GLY A 286 -19.38 17.46 21.62
N PRO A 287 -20.63 17.95 21.75
CA PRO A 287 -21.83 17.21 21.39
C PRO A 287 -21.90 16.80 19.90
N HIS A 288 -21.08 17.41 19.04
CA HIS A 288 -21.19 17.32 17.59
C HIS A 288 -20.00 16.63 16.91
N ILE A 289 -18.95 16.29 17.67
CA ILE A 289 -17.74 15.64 17.15
C ILE A 289 -17.62 14.18 17.64
N ALA A 290 -16.94 13.34 16.88
CA ALA A 290 -16.58 11.99 17.32
C ALA A 290 -15.24 11.99 18.06
N VAL A 291 -14.29 12.80 17.59
CA VAL A 291 -12.92 12.87 18.09
C VAL A 291 -12.50 14.33 18.23
N LEU A 292 -11.81 14.66 19.31
CA LEU A 292 -11.08 15.91 19.47
C LEU A 292 -9.58 15.61 19.36
N LYS A 293 -8.94 16.14 18.33
CA LYS A 293 -7.51 16.00 18.06
C LYS A 293 -6.76 17.19 18.62
N THR A 294 -5.70 16.94 19.37
CA THR A 294 -4.80 17.94 19.94
C THR A 294 -3.38 17.84 19.37
N HIS A 295 -2.62 18.91 19.57
CA HIS A 295 -1.16 18.92 19.58
C HIS A 295 -0.77 19.48 20.94
N VAL A 296 -0.53 18.60 21.91
CA VAL A 296 -0.29 19.05 23.30
C VAL A 296 0.99 19.87 23.44
N ASP A 297 1.94 19.65 22.53
CA ASP A 297 3.27 20.26 22.48
C ASP A 297 3.28 21.71 21.96
N ILE A 298 2.17 22.22 21.42
CA ILE A 298 2.03 23.63 21.03
C ILE A 298 1.28 24.48 22.06
N ILE A 299 0.79 23.87 23.15
CA ILE A 299 0.04 24.57 24.20
C ILE A 299 1.02 25.25 25.16
N GLU A 300 0.98 26.58 25.20
CA GLU A 300 1.95 27.40 25.93
C GLU A 300 1.78 27.33 27.46
N ASP A 301 0.55 27.09 27.92
CA ASP A 301 0.16 27.14 29.33
C ASP A 301 -0.21 25.77 29.92
N PHE A 302 0.16 24.67 29.25
CA PHE A 302 -0.20 23.30 29.62
C PHE A 302 0.08 22.95 31.10
N ASN A 303 -0.88 22.30 31.75
CA ASN A 303 -0.73 21.70 33.07
C ASN A 303 -1.65 20.48 33.26
N GLU A 304 -1.45 19.72 34.34
CA GLU A 304 -2.21 18.48 34.59
C GLU A 304 -3.73 18.70 34.75
N ASN A 305 -4.16 19.87 35.25
CA ASN A 305 -5.59 20.21 35.39
C ASN A 305 -6.29 20.35 34.03
N PHE A 306 -5.57 20.74 32.98
CA PHE A 306 -6.13 20.79 31.62
C PHE A 306 -6.57 19.40 31.15
N ILE A 307 -5.72 18.38 31.31
CA ILE A 307 -6.07 17.01 30.91
C ILE A 307 -7.26 16.49 31.71
N PHE A 308 -7.33 16.79 33.01
CA PHE A 308 -8.47 16.43 33.85
C PHE A 308 -9.79 17.00 33.29
N ARG A 309 -9.83 18.33 33.07
CA ARG A 309 -11.01 19.03 32.51
C ARG A 309 -11.35 18.53 31.11
N LEU A 310 -10.35 18.25 30.29
CA LEU A 310 -10.55 17.74 28.93
C LEU A 310 -11.18 16.33 28.94
N LYS A 311 -10.73 15.45 29.84
CA LYS A 311 -11.35 14.13 30.07
C LYS A 311 -12.76 14.22 30.62
N GLU A 312 -13.08 15.24 31.42
CA GLU A 312 -14.46 15.51 31.86
C GLU A 312 -15.37 15.86 30.69
N LEU A 313 -14.94 16.79 29.84
CA LEU A 313 -15.68 17.18 28.63
C LEU A 313 -15.85 16.00 27.66
N ALA A 314 -14.80 15.20 27.46
CA ALA A 314 -14.85 14.01 26.61
C ALA A 314 -15.90 12.99 27.12
N ARG A 315 -15.98 12.77 28.43
CA ARG A 315 -17.00 11.91 29.05
C ARG A 315 -18.40 12.52 28.95
N GLN A 316 -18.55 13.80 29.31
CA GLN A 316 -19.82 14.52 29.30
C GLN A 316 -20.45 14.52 27.91
N HIS A 317 -19.66 14.87 26.89
CA HIS A 317 -20.15 15.06 25.53
C HIS A 317 -19.96 13.84 24.63
N ARG A 318 -19.39 12.76 25.17
CA ARG A 318 -19.08 11.51 24.47
C ARG A 318 -18.28 11.77 23.19
N PHE A 319 -17.00 12.09 23.33
CA PHE A 319 -16.03 12.08 22.23
C PHE A 319 -14.72 11.44 22.68
N LEU A 320 -13.92 10.96 21.74
CA LEU A 320 -12.59 10.42 22.04
C LEU A 320 -11.53 11.52 21.96
N LEU A 321 -10.49 11.40 22.77
CA LEU A 321 -9.32 12.27 22.74
C LEU A 321 -8.24 11.65 21.87
N MET A 322 -7.70 12.45 20.95
CA MET A 322 -6.64 12.04 20.06
C MET A 322 -5.46 12.99 20.16
N GLU A 323 -4.27 12.47 20.42
CA GLU A 323 -3.04 13.25 20.37
C GLU A 323 -2.31 12.98 19.05
N ASP A 324 -2.24 13.99 18.18
CA ASP A 324 -1.63 13.86 16.85
C ASP A 324 -0.11 14.04 16.92
N ARG A 325 0.53 13.23 17.76
CA ARG A 325 1.96 13.34 18.07
C ARG A 325 2.88 12.94 16.91
N LYS A 326 2.38 12.15 15.96
CA LYS A 326 3.11 11.54 14.83
C LYS A 326 4.44 10.92 15.29
N PHE A 327 4.38 9.99 16.24
CA PHE A 327 5.58 9.28 16.70
C PHE A 327 6.34 8.68 15.51
N GLY A 328 7.66 8.88 15.45
CA GLY A 328 8.47 8.52 14.28
C GLY A 328 9.89 8.13 14.65
N ASP A 329 10.05 7.42 15.77
CA ASP A 329 11.33 7.00 16.32
C ASP A 329 11.33 5.48 16.56
N ILE A 330 12.45 4.92 17.01
CA ILE A 330 12.57 3.51 17.39
C ILE A 330 11.75 3.20 18.66
N GLY A 331 11.33 1.94 18.79
CA GLY A 331 10.34 1.52 19.78
C GLY A 331 10.65 1.94 21.24
N ASN A 332 11.89 1.78 21.70
CA ASN A 332 12.24 2.16 23.09
C ASN A 332 12.05 3.66 23.34
N THR A 333 12.49 4.50 22.41
CA THR A 333 12.35 5.96 22.51
C THR A 333 10.88 6.37 22.47
N VAL A 334 10.11 5.82 21.53
CA VAL A 334 8.67 6.08 21.41
C VAL A 334 7.93 5.67 22.69
N SER A 335 8.29 4.53 23.28
CA SER A 335 7.70 4.08 24.55
C SER A 335 7.88 5.10 25.67
N LEU A 336 9.08 5.66 25.81
CA LEU A 336 9.36 6.70 26.79
C LEU A 336 8.61 8.01 26.49
N GLN A 337 8.58 8.43 25.23
CA GLN A 337 7.86 9.63 24.79
C GLN A 337 6.34 9.52 25.01
N TYR A 338 5.79 8.32 24.83
CA TYR A 338 4.36 8.07 24.98
C TYR A 338 3.96 7.91 26.46
N ARG A 339 4.77 7.21 27.26
CA ARG A 339 4.42 6.86 28.65
C ARG A 339 4.84 7.89 29.68
N HIS A 340 5.97 8.55 29.47
CA HIS A 340 6.61 9.40 30.45
C HIS A 340 6.67 10.85 29.97
N GLY A 341 7.60 11.62 30.56
CA GLY A 341 7.76 13.04 30.28
C GLY A 341 6.63 13.87 30.87
N PHE A 342 6.58 15.12 30.44
CA PHE A 342 5.64 16.11 30.96
C PHE A 342 4.19 15.82 30.54
N TYR A 343 4.00 15.25 29.34
CA TYR A 343 2.66 15.08 28.75
C TYR A 343 1.97 13.76 29.10
N LYS A 344 2.73 12.71 29.46
CA LYS A 344 2.22 11.37 29.82
C LYS A 344 1.07 10.90 28.90
N ILE A 345 1.26 11.00 27.58
CA ILE A 345 0.21 10.91 26.56
C ILE A 345 -0.64 9.63 26.71
N ALA A 346 -0.01 8.51 27.05
CA ALA A 346 -0.68 7.22 27.26
C ALA A 346 -1.79 7.25 28.34
N GLU A 347 -1.71 8.15 29.32
CA GLU A 347 -2.65 8.22 30.45
C GLU A 347 -4.00 8.87 30.10
N TRP A 348 -4.09 9.55 28.95
CA TRP A 348 -5.27 10.35 28.62
C TRP A 348 -5.71 10.30 27.16
N ALA A 349 -4.80 10.12 26.19
CA ALA A 349 -5.18 10.07 24.80
C ALA A 349 -5.77 8.69 24.48
N ASP A 350 -7.02 8.63 24.04
CA ASP A 350 -7.61 7.38 23.54
C ASP A 350 -6.91 6.93 22.25
N LEU A 351 -6.53 7.90 21.41
CA LEU A 351 -5.99 7.70 20.07
C LEU A 351 -4.66 8.47 19.89
N ILE A 352 -3.73 7.90 19.13
CA ILE A 352 -2.49 8.59 18.73
C ILE A 352 -2.17 8.38 17.25
N THR A 353 -1.33 9.25 16.67
CA THR A 353 -0.73 9.02 15.34
C THR A 353 0.71 8.53 15.43
N VAL A 354 1.06 7.58 14.55
CA VAL A 354 2.39 6.97 14.49
C VAL A 354 2.81 6.81 13.02
N HIS A 355 4.02 7.23 12.68
CA HIS A 355 4.63 6.92 11.40
C HIS A 355 5.18 5.48 11.42
N PRO A 356 4.91 4.66 10.39
CA PRO A 356 5.47 3.31 10.26
C PRO A 356 6.97 3.26 9.88
N ILE A 357 7.66 4.41 9.90
CA ILE A 357 9.04 4.54 9.37
C ILE A 357 10.06 3.68 10.10
N SER A 358 9.85 3.39 11.39
CA SER A 358 10.72 2.54 12.22
C SER A 358 10.37 1.05 12.16
N GLY A 359 9.36 0.67 11.36
CA GLY A 359 8.89 -0.71 11.22
C GLY A 359 7.91 -1.15 12.31
N ALA A 360 7.41 -2.38 12.20
CA ALA A 360 6.29 -2.87 13.02
C ALA A 360 6.59 -2.94 14.53
N SER A 361 7.86 -3.02 14.92
CA SER A 361 8.29 -3.08 16.32
C SER A 361 7.88 -1.85 17.14
N VAL A 362 7.59 -0.71 16.49
CA VAL A 362 7.05 0.48 17.17
C VAL A 362 5.69 0.21 17.79
N VAL A 363 4.86 -0.61 17.13
CA VAL A 363 3.52 -0.98 17.63
C VAL A 363 3.64 -1.84 18.88
N ASP A 364 4.54 -2.83 18.87
CA ASP A 364 4.83 -3.67 20.04
C ASP A 364 5.35 -2.85 21.22
N ALA A 365 6.22 -1.88 20.95
CA ALA A 365 6.76 -1.01 21.98
C ALA A 365 5.67 -0.13 22.61
N LEU A 366 4.82 0.50 21.79
CA LEU A 366 3.67 1.27 22.24
C LEU A 366 2.68 0.43 23.02
N LYS A 367 2.45 -0.83 22.61
CA LYS A 367 1.60 -1.77 23.33
C LYS A 367 2.13 -2.05 24.73
N LYS A 368 3.44 -2.31 24.87
CA LYS A 368 4.09 -2.52 26.18
C LYS A 368 4.04 -1.28 27.06
N SER A 369 4.06 -0.08 26.48
CA SER A 369 3.92 1.17 27.24
C SER A 369 2.58 1.28 27.97
N LEU A 370 1.58 0.49 27.60
CA LEU A 370 0.24 0.49 28.20
C LEU A 370 0.13 -0.39 29.44
N ASP A 371 1.23 -0.96 29.92
CA ASP A 371 1.21 -1.74 31.16
C ASP A 371 0.60 -0.91 32.31
N ASN A 372 -0.39 -1.51 32.99
CA ASN A 372 -1.23 -0.91 34.03
C ASN A 372 -2.22 0.19 33.59
N ILE A 373 -2.44 0.35 32.28
CA ILE A 373 -3.51 1.18 31.71
C ILE A 373 -4.62 0.24 31.25
N THR A 374 -5.79 0.32 31.90
CA THR A 374 -6.91 -0.60 31.64
C THR A 374 -7.84 -0.11 30.55
N GLU A 375 -7.91 1.21 30.32
CA GLU A 375 -8.70 1.76 29.25
C GLU A 375 -8.04 1.48 27.88
N PRO A 376 -8.83 1.11 26.86
CA PRO A 376 -8.29 0.80 25.55
C PRO A 376 -7.63 2.03 24.91
N ARG A 377 -6.60 1.78 24.11
CA ARG A 377 -5.88 2.78 23.32
C ARG A 377 -5.85 2.33 21.87
N GLY A 378 -5.66 3.28 20.95
CA GLY A 378 -5.59 2.98 19.53
C GLY A 378 -4.61 3.84 18.78
N ILE A 379 -4.11 3.28 17.68
CA ILE A 379 -3.13 3.94 16.81
C ILE A 379 -3.73 4.15 15.43
N PHE A 380 -3.60 5.37 14.91
CA PHE A 380 -3.69 5.65 13.48
C PHE A 380 -2.28 5.66 12.87
N LEU A 381 -2.02 4.74 11.94
CA LEU A 381 -0.75 4.75 11.18
C LEU A 381 -0.79 5.80 10.09
N VAL A 382 0.24 6.64 10.01
CA VAL A 382 0.34 7.65 8.95
C VAL A 382 0.78 7.00 7.66
N ALA A 383 -0.19 6.67 6.79
CA ALA A 383 0.01 5.96 5.54
C ALA A 383 0.12 6.92 4.34
N GLU A 384 -0.68 7.99 4.33
CA GLU A 384 -0.55 9.10 3.38
C GLU A 384 -0.63 10.45 4.09
N MET A 385 0.00 11.47 3.51
CA MET A 385 -0.08 12.86 4.00
C MET A 385 -0.70 13.76 2.93
N SER A 386 -1.29 14.88 3.35
CA SER A 386 -1.98 15.84 2.47
C SER A 386 -1.10 17.01 2.02
N CYS A 387 0.18 17.04 2.37
CA CYS A 387 1.12 18.07 1.96
C CYS A 387 1.71 17.79 0.56
N LYS A 388 2.16 18.81 -0.14
CA LYS A 388 2.82 18.63 -1.45
C LYS A 388 4.20 17.97 -1.28
N GLY A 389 4.49 16.97 -2.13
CA GLY A 389 5.82 16.34 -2.19
C GLY A 389 6.06 15.26 -1.12
N THR A 390 5.01 14.60 -0.66
CA THR A 390 5.13 13.53 0.35
C THR A 390 6.00 12.38 -0.12
N LEU A 391 6.70 11.75 0.82
CA LEU A 391 7.46 10.52 0.59
C LEU A 391 6.66 9.26 0.97
N THR A 392 5.41 9.43 1.38
CA THR A 392 4.50 8.36 1.82
C THR A 392 3.87 7.65 0.63
N THR A 393 4.69 7.12 -0.28
CA THR A 393 4.26 6.48 -1.53
C THR A 393 4.96 5.13 -1.73
N GLY A 394 4.51 4.32 -2.69
CA GLY A 394 5.15 3.06 -3.05
C GLY A 394 5.29 2.09 -1.88
N ASP A 395 6.52 1.63 -1.61
CA ASP A 395 6.80 0.66 -0.54
C ASP A 395 6.47 1.20 0.86
N TYR A 396 6.58 2.50 1.10
CA TYR A 396 6.17 3.08 2.38
C TYR A 396 4.69 2.81 2.64
N LEU A 397 3.85 3.17 1.66
CA LEU A 397 2.41 3.01 1.73
C LEU A 397 2.03 1.54 1.89
N LYS A 398 2.66 0.65 1.11
CA LYS A 398 2.44 -0.79 1.20
C LYS A 398 2.74 -1.34 2.59
N ASN A 399 3.87 -0.97 3.18
CA ASN A 399 4.26 -1.44 4.51
C ASN A 399 3.37 -0.85 5.61
N ALA A 400 2.90 0.40 5.45
CA ALA A 400 1.92 0.99 6.35
C ALA A 400 0.62 0.18 6.39
N VAL A 401 0.10 -0.21 5.22
CA VAL A 401 -1.10 -1.05 5.09
C VAL A 401 -0.90 -2.41 5.73
N LEU A 402 0.19 -3.12 5.39
CA LEU A 402 0.49 -4.43 5.98
C LEU A 402 0.57 -4.37 7.51
N MET A 403 1.27 -3.38 8.06
CA MET A 403 1.43 -3.20 9.50
C MET A 403 0.09 -3.00 10.21
N ALA A 404 -0.84 -2.23 9.63
CA ALA A 404 -2.16 -2.03 10.22
C ALA A 404 -3.04 -3.29 10.13
N GLU A 405 -2.97 -4.02 9.02
CA GLU A 405 -3.75 -5.24 8.84
C GLU A 405 -3.28 -6.39 9.74
N GLU A 406 -1.98 -6.42 10.09
CA GLU A 406 -1.40 -7.44 11.00
C GLU A 406 -1.59 -7.10 12.48
N ALA A 407 -1.54 -5.81 12.86
CA ALA A 407 -1.64 -5.36 14.25
C ALA A 407 -3.03 -4.78 14.59
N SER A 408 -4.09 -5.48 14.15
CA SER A 408 -5.47 -4.98 14.23
C SER A 408 -5.99 -4.76 15.65
N ASP A 409 -5.35 -5.33 16.67
CA ASP A 409 -5.75 -5.21 18.08
C ASP A 409 -5.43 -3.85 18.70
N LEU A 410 -4.37 -3.17 18.20
CA LEU A 410 -3.98 -1.83 18.65
C LEU A 410 -4.13 -0.77 17.54
N VAL A 411 -3.91 -1.15 16.27
CA VAL A 411 -4.08 -0.24 15.14
C VAL A 411 -5.56 -0.13 14.78
N VAL A 412 -6.13 1.07 14.94
CA VAL A 412 -7.55 1.35 14.64
C VAL A 412 -7.77 1.77 13.19
N GLY A 413 -6.71 2.16 12.47
CA GLY A 413 -6.84 2.68 11.12
C GLY A 413 -5.63 3.43 10.59
N PHE A 414 -5.89 4.24 9.56
CA PHE A 414 -4.88 5.01 8.84
C PHE A 414 -5.15 6.52 8.88
N VAL A 415 -4.10 7.31 8.92
CA VAL A 415 -4.12 8.66 8.34
C VAL A 415 -3.86 8.52 6.85
N CYS A 416 -4.85 8.80 6.00
CA CYS A 416 -4.70 8.74 4.55
C CYS A 416 -5.72 9.60 3.78
N GLN A 417 -5.50 9.73 2.47
CA GLN A 417 -6.35 10.49 1.56
C GLN A 417 -7.20 9.59 0.67
N SER A 418 -6.74 8.36 0.41
CA SER A 418 -7.41 7.36 -0.42
C SER A 418 -7.83 6.13 0.39
N ASN A 419 -8.75 5.33 -0.16
CA ASN A 419 -9.19 4.09 0.46
C ASN A 419 -8.11 3.00 0.34
N LEU A 420 -7.45 2.68 1.46
CA LEU A 420 -6.27 1.79 1.48
C LEU A 420 -6.54 0.35 1.90
N SER A 421 -7.69 0.05 2.53
CA SER A 421 -8.01 -1.30 3.00
C SER A 421 -9.49 -1.59 2.85
N ALA A 422 -9.81 -2.85 2.56
CA ALA A 422 -11.18 -3.36 2.53
C ALA A 422 -11.65 -3.84 3.92
N GLN A 423 -10.78 -3.87 4.95
CA GLN A 423 -11.15 -4.35 6.28
C GLN A 423 -12.20 -3.43 6.92
N PRO A 424 -13.39 -3.93 7.28
CA PRO A 424 -14.45 -3.09 7.88
C PRO A 424 -14.03 -2.38 9.17
N GLY A 425 -13.12 -2.98 9.93
CA GLY A 425 -12.68 -2.49 11.23
C GLY A 425 -11.58 -1.43 11.20
N LEU A 426 -10.87 -1.26 10.08
CA LEU A 426 -9.85 -0.21 9.95
C LEU A 426 -10.52 1.09 9.48
N LEU A 427 -10.38 2.14 10.28
CA LEU A 427 -10.92 3.46 9.98
C LEU A 427 -9.97 4.29 9.11
N GLN A 428 -10.54 5.11 8.23
CA GLN A 428 -9.80 6.13 7.49
C GLN A 428 -9.97 7.51 8.12
N LEU A 429 -8.88 8.04 8.68
CA LEU A 429 -8.77 9.41 9.18
C LEU A 429 -8.17 10.31 8.09
N THR A 430 -8.94 11.26 7.59
CA THR A 430 -8.54 12.10 6.44
C THR A 430 -8.42 13.56 6.85
N PRO A 431 -7.19 14.10 6.96
CA PRO A 431 -6.96 15.53 7.14
C PRO A 431 -7.01 16.31 5.83
N GLY A 432 -6.96 17.64 5.93
CA GLY A 432 -7.04 18.52 4.78
C GLY A 432 -8.47 18.70 4.28
N VAL A 433 -9.40 19.00 5.19
CA VAL A 433 -10.82 19.18 4.85
C VAL A 433 -11.26 20.63 5.07
N LYS A 434 -11.87 21.24 4.05
CA LYS A 434 -12.60 22.53 4.14
C LYS A 434 -13.90 22.46 3.33
N LEU A 435 -14.89 23.29 3.62
CA LEU A 435 -16.13 23.33 2.83
C LEU A 435 -15.87 23.65 1.35
N VAL A 436 -14.82 24.42 1.04
CA VAL A 436 -14.40 24.75 -0.32
C VAL A 436 -12.97 24.31 -0.56
N LYS A 437 -12.73 23.66 -1.71
CA LYS A 437 -11.39 23.25 -2.16
C LYS A 437 -10.45 24.46 -2.18
N SER A 438 -9.29 24.31 -1.56
CA SER A 438 -8.30 25.38 -1.45
C SER A 438 -6.91 24.83 -1.16
N VAL A 439 -5.89 25.67 -1.26
CA VAL A 439 -4.51 25.38 -0.87
C VAL A 439 -4.05 26.53 0.02
N ASP A 440 -3.30 26.25 1.08
CA ASP A 440 -2.72 27.30 1.92
C ASP A 440 -1.31 27.73 1.46
N GLY A 441 -0.76 28.76 2.12
CA GLY A 441 0.57 29.29 1.82
C GLY A 441 1.74 28.36 2.20
N LEU A 442 1.49 27.23 2.86
CA LEU A 442 2.51 26.30 3.37
C LEU A 442 2.41 24.89 2.76
N GLY A 443 1.64 24.75 1.68
CA GLY A 443 1.55 23.52 0.90
C GLY A 443 0.52 22.50 1.41
N GLN A 444 -0.33 22.86 2.37
CA GLN A 444 -1.49 22.08 2.79
C GLN A 444 -2.59 22.15 1.73
N GLN A 445 -3.09 20.99 1.31
CA GLN A 445 -4.21 20.89 0.37
C GLN A 445 -5.52 20.62 1.12
N TYR A 446 -6.60 21.24 0.64
CA TYR A 446 -7.94 21.10 1.20
C TYR A 446 -8.94 20.57 0.17
N ASN A 447 -9.65 19.52 0.54
CA ASN A 447 -10.75 18.91 -0.22
C ASN A 447 -12.09 19.12 0.50
N ASP A 448 -13.19 19.09 -0.26
CA ASP A 448 -14.55 19.23 0.27
C ASP A 448 -15.05 17.93 0.94
N PRO A 449 -16.04 18.04 1.87
CA PRO A 449 -16.65 16.89 2.55
C PRO A 449 -17.11 15.77 1.63
N GLN A 450 -17.78 16.08 0.52
CA GLN A 450 -18.30 15.07 -0.40
C GLN A 450 -17.15 14.28 -1.04
N SER A 451 -16.14 14.99 -1.56
CA SER A 451 -14.99 14.37 -2.23
C SER A 451 -14.24 13.41 -1.31
N ILE A 452 -13.97 13.79 -0.05
CA ILE A 452 -13.19 12.95 0.87
C ILE A 452 -13.98 11.75 1.40
N ILE A 453 -15.28 11.91 1.65
CA ILE A 453 -16.14 10.79 2.04
C ILE A 453 -16.26 9.79 0.89
N ASN A 454 -16.45 10.26 -0.35
CA ASN A 454 -16.45 9.39 -1.53
C ASN A 454 -15.09 8.69 -1.77
N ALA A 455 -13.98 9.34 -1.38
CA ALA A 455 -12.64 8.75 -1.40
C ALA A 455 -12.38 7.73 -0.26
N GLY A 456 -13.37 7.50 0.62
CA GLY A 456 -13.34 6.45 1.63
C GLY A 456 -13.17 6.93 3.07
N ALA A 457 -13.16 8.24 3.32
CA ALA A 457 -12.98 8.77 4.67
C ALA A 457 -14.09 8.30 5.61
N ASP A 458 -13.67 7.95 6.84
CA ASP A 458 -14.56 7.63 7.95
C ASP A 458 -14.58 8.74 8.98
N LEU A 459 -13.43 9.37 9.22
CA LEU A 459 -13.28 10.52 10.10
C LEU A 459 -12.57 11.63 9.33
N ALA A 460 -13.24 12.77 9.16
CA ALA A 460 -12.66 13.94 8.54
C ALA A 460 -12.02 14.84 9.60
N VAL A 461 -10.74 15.19 9.42
CA VAL A 461 -10.04 16.10 10.33
C VAL A 461 -10.17 17.53 9.84
N VAL A 462 -10.87 18.36 10.61
CA VAL A 462 -11.12 19.78 10.32
C VAL A 462 -10.50 20.64 11.42
N GLY A 463 -9.57 21.53 11.05
CA GLY A 463 -8.95 22.52 11.96
C GLY A 463 -9.44 23.93 11.66
N ARG A 464 -8.62 24.70 10.93
CA ARG A 464 -8.88 26.09 10.48
C ARG A 464 -10.27 26.38 9.92
N GLY A 465 -10.95 25.39 9.35
CA GLY A 465 -12.36 25.54 8.93
C GLY A 465 -13.32 25.88 10.08
N ILE A 466 -12.97 25.50 11.31
CA ILE A 466 -13.74 25.75 12.54
C ILE A 466 -12.98 26.74 13.45
N THR A 467 -11.69 26.52 13.69
CA THR A 467 -10.92 27.32 14.66
C THR A 467 -10.74 28.79 14.26
N ASP A 468 -10.76 29.12 12.96
CA ASP A 468 -10.54 30.50 12.49
C ASP A 468 -11.84 31.32 12.45
N THR A 469 -12.97 30.75 12.90
CA THR A 469 -14.27 31.41 12.85
C THR A 469 -14.55 32.34 14.04
N GLY A 470 -13.60 32.45 14.98
CA GLY A 470 -13.77 33.22 16.23
C GLY A 470 -14.96 32.68 17.04
N ASN A 471 -15.97 33.51 17.29
CA ASN A 471 -17.19 33.11 18.02
C ASN A 471 -18.12 32.17 17.22
N GLY A 472 -17.71 31.74 16.02
CA GLY A 472 -18.49 30.90 15.11
C GLY A 472 -18.37 29.40 15.32
N TYR A 473 -17.67 28.92 16.37
CA TYR A 473 -17.35 27.50 16.55
C TYR A 473 -18.55 26.56 16.43
N LEU A 474 -19.67 26.87 17.09
CA LEU A 474 -20.87 26.03 17.03
C LEU A 474 -21.43 25.95 15.61
N LYS A 475 -21.59 27.10 14.96
CA LYS A 475 -22.15 27.18 13.61
C LYS A 475 -21.30 26.39 12.61
N ALA A 476 -19.98 26.61 12.63
CA ALA A 476 -19.06 25.91 11.75
C ALA A 476 -19.04 24.40 12.03
N THR A 477 -18.99 24.00 13.30
CA THR A 477 -19.03 22.58 13.69
C THR A 477 -20.29 21.88 13.19
N LEU A 478 -21.45 22.52 13.34
CA LEU A 478 -22.73 21.99 12.86
C LEU A 478 -22.77 21.88 11.33
N GLU A 479 -22.20 22.85 10.63
CA GLU A 479 -22.11 22.84 9.17
C GLU A 479 -21.25 21.67 8.68
N TYR A 480 -20.02 21.52 9.21
CA TYR A 480 -19.17 20.38 8.85
C TYR A 480 -19.81 19.03 9.22
N LYS A 481 -20.39 18.92 10.42
CA LYS A 481 -21.09 17.70 10.85
C LYS A 481 -22.17 17.32 9.82
N LYS A 482 -23.00 18.28 9.42
CA LYS A 482 -24.09 18.06 8.48
C LYS A 482 -23.56 17.62 7.11
N GLU A 483 -22.62 18.36 6.52
CA GLU A 483 -22.12 18.05 5.17
C GLU A 483 -21.38 16.72 5.12
N LEU A 484 -20.58 16.41 6.15
CA LEU A 484 -19.87 15.12 6.23
C LEU A 484 -20.83 13.95 6.46
N TRP A 485 -21.87 14.11 7.28
CA TRP A 485 -22.84 13.05 7.53
C TRP A 485 -23.74 12.81 6.31
N ASN A 486 -24.20 13.87 5.65
CA ASN A 486 -24.98 13.76 4.41
C ASN A 486 -24.20 13.02 3.32
N ALA A 487 -22.92 13.36 3.11
CA ALA A 487 -22.06 12.67 2.15
C ALA A 487 -21.89 11.19 2.50
N TYR A 488 -21.84 10.86 3.80
CA TYR A 488 -21.75 9.48 4.27
C TYR A 488 -23.06 8.71 4.00
N GLU A 489 -24.21 9.29 4.32
CA GLU A 489 -25.53 8.70 4.06
C GLU A 489 -25.74 8.47 2.56
N GLU A 490 -25.36 9.42 1.71
CA GLU A 490 -25.43 9.27 0.26
C GLU A 490 -24.55 8.11 -0.23
N ARG A 491 -23.32 8.01 0.25
CA ARG A 491 -22.37 6.94 -0.09
C ARG A 491 -22.92 5.54 0.24
N ILE A 492 -23.51 5.37 1.43
CA ILE A 492 -24.07 4.06 1.80
C ILE A 492 -25.42 3.76 1.11
N ASN A 493 -26.19 4.79 0.72
CA ASN A 493 -27.52 4.63 0.11
C ASN A 493 -27.50 4.41 -1.41
N THR A 494 -26.57 5.02 -2.16
CA THR A 494 -26.36 4.77 -3.60
C THR A 494 -25.99 3.32 -3.94
N SER A 495 -25.72 2.49 -2.93
CA SER A 495 -25.35 1.08 -3.09
C SER A 495 -26.52 0.10 -2.98
N ASN A 496 -27.76 0.58 -2.77
CA ASN A 496 -28.98 -0.23 -2.68
C ASN A 496 -29.86 -0.19 -3.97
N THR A 497 -29.36 0.46 -5.03
CA THR A 497 -29.90 0.45 -6.40
C THR A 497 -28.90 -0.21 -7.32
#